data_AF-H6N3G2-F1
#
_entry.id   AF-H6N3G2-F1
#
_cell.length_a   1.000
_cell.length_b   1.000
_cell.length_c   1.000
_cell.angle_alpha   90.00
_cell.angle_beta   90.00
_cell.angle_gamma   90.00
#
_symmetry.space_group_name_H-M   'P 1'
#
loop_
_entity.id
_entity.type
_entity.pdbx_description
1 polymer ?
#
loop_
_entity_poly.entity_id
_entity_poly.type
_entity_poly.pdbx_seq_one_letter_code
_entity_poly.pdbx_strand_id
1 'polypeptide(L)' 'MGAARKFDLETRERAVRMYHDRLAEVGGAKLAARRHVGEMLDINPATLRN' A
#
# COMPACT_ATOMS: atom_id res chain seq x y z
N MET A 1 0.21 -19.22 13.84
CA MET A 1 -0.46 -18.29 12.89
C MET A 1 0.20 -16.93 13.07
N GLY A 2 0.81 -16.34 12.04
CA GLY A 2 1.48 -15.04 12.16
C GLY A 2 2.45 -14.79 11.01
N ALA A 3 1.91 -14.54 9.82
CA ALA A 3 2.70 -14.32 8.62
C ALA A 3 3.62 -13.08 8.78
N ALA A 4 4.93 -13.34 8.67
CA ALA A 4 5.97 -12.46 8.13
C ALA A 4 5.87 -10.94 8.44
N ARG A 5 6.67 -10.49 9.41
CA ARG A 5 7.22 -9.11 9.47
C ARG A 5 8.22 -8.89 8.32
N LYS A 6 7.77 -8.99 7.07
CA LYS A 6 8.61 -8.83 5.86
C LYS A 6 8.76 -7.37 5.41
N PHE A 7 8.11 -6.43 6.08
CA PHE A 7 8.23 -5.00 5.79
C PHE A 7 8.38 -4.23 7.10
N ASP A 8 9.40 -3.39 7.18
CA ASP A 8 9.61 -2.44 8.28
C ASP A 8 8.37 -1.57 8.48
N LEU A 9 8.09 -1.23 9.74
CA LEU A 9 6.92 -0.43 10.11
C LEU A 9 6.91 0.91 9.36
N GLU A 10 8.08 1.50 9.16
CA GLU A 10 8.27 2.73 8.38
C GLU A 10 7.84 2.58 6.92
N THR A 11 8.18 1.45 6.28
CA THR A 11 7.75 1.16 4.90
C THR A 11 6.24 1.02 4.83
N ARG A 12 5.62 0.40 5.83
CA ARG A 12 4.17 0.26 5.92
C ARG A 12 3.48 1.61 6.12
N GLU A 13 3.98 2.43 7.03
CA GLU A 13 3.42 3.78 7.29
C GLU A 13 3.57 4.68 6.06
N ARG A 14 4.69 4.60 5.35
CA ARG A 14 4.91 5.30 4.08
C ARG A 14 3.94 4.83 3.00
N ALA A 15 3.73 3.52 2.87
CA ALA A 15 2.76 2.93 1.95
C ALA A 15 1.33 3.42 2.22
N VAL A 16 0.92 3.46 3.49
CA VAL A 16 -0.41 3.92 3.91
C VAL A 16 -0.60 5.40 3.59
N ARG A 17 0.38 6.26 3.87
CA ARG A 17 0.29 7.70 3.52
C ARG A 17 0.15 7.90 2.02
N MET A 18 0.97 7.21 1.21
CA MET A 18 0.87 7.28 -0.26
C MET A 18 -0.46 6.74 -0.78
N TYR A 19 -1.00 5.69 -0.17
CA TYR A 19 -2.32 5.16 -0.54
C TYR A 19 -3.42 6.19 -0.28
N HIS A 20 -3.42 6.86 0.87
CA HIS A 20 -4.39 7.88 1.23
C HIS A 20 -4.28 9.14 0.36
N ASP A 21 -3.06 9.59 0.10
CA ASP A 21 -2.76 10.71 -0.79
C ASP A 21 -3.28 10.46 -2.20
N ARG A 22 -2.98 9.26 -2.75
CA ARG A 22 -3.48 8.83 -4.06
C ARG A 22 -5.00 8.64 -4.08
N LEU A 23 -5.60 8.24 -2.97
CA LEU A 23 -7.06 8.15 -2.84
C LEU A 23 -7.73 9.52 -2.93
N ALA A 24 -7.12 10.52 -2.31
CA ALA A 24 -7.59 11.90 -2.28
C ALA A 24 -7.42 12.58 -3.65
N GLU A 25 -6.31 12.33 -4.35
CA GLU A 25 -6.06 12.87 -5.69
C GLU A 25 -7.01 12.29 -6.77
N VAL A 26 -7.26 10.98 -6.77
CA VAL A 26 -7.90 10.29 -7.91
C VAL A 26 -9.39 10.01 -7.66
N GLY A 27 -9.96 10.45 -6.53
CA GLY A 27 -11.40 10.32 -6.28
C GLY A 27 -11.88 8.87 -6.15
N GLY A 28 -11.08 7.97 -5.57
CA GLY A 28 -11.61 6.69 -5.04
C GLY A 28 -11.23 5.40 -5.78
N ALA A 29 -10.34 5.41 -6.77
CA ALA A 29 -9.86 4.18 -7.39
C ALA A 29 -8.86 3.42 -6.47
N LYS A 30 -9.37 2.74 -5.44
CA LYS A 30 -8.60 1.92 -4.48
C LYS A 30 -7.65 0.94 -5.17
N LEU A 31 -8.06 0.40 -6.31
CA LEU A 31 -7.25 -0.55 -7.10
C LEU A 31 -6.03 0.12 -7.75
N ALA A 32 -6.19 1.34 -8.26
CA ALA A 32 -5.10 2.11 -8.85
C ALA A 32 -4.09 2.53 -7.78
N ALA A 33 -4.57 2.98 -6.63
CA ALA A 33 -3.71 3.30 -5.48
C ALA A 33 -2.93 2.07 -4.99
N ARG A 34 -3.58 0.90 -4.90
CA ARG A 34 -2.92 -0.37 -4.54
C ARG A 34 -1.86 -0.80 -5.54
N ARG A 35 -2.14 -0.73 -6.84
CA ARG A 35 -1.15 -1.07 -7.89
C ARG A 35 0.05 -0.12 -7.81
N HIS A 36 -0.20 1.18 -7.72
CA HIS A 36 0.86 2.19 -7.68
C HIS A 36 1.76 2.04 -6.45
N VAL A 37 1.19 1.84 -5.26
CA VAL A 37 1.96 1.63 -4.02
C VAL A 37 2.65 0.27 -4.03
N GLY A 38 2.02 -0.76 -4.60
CA GLY A 38 2.60 -2.09 -4.79
C GLY A 38 3.84 -2.08 -5.67
N GLU A 39 3.76 -1.43 -6.83
CA GLU A 39 4.90 -1.29 -7.75
C GLU A 39 6.01 -0.40 -7.20
N MET A 40 5.67 0.66 -6.46
CA MET A 40 6.67 1.59 -5.91
C MET A 40 7.51 0.98 -4.78
N LEU A 41 6.92 0.08 -4.00
CA LEU A 41 7.55 -0.50 -2.82
C LEU A 41 7.90 -1.98 -2.99
N ASP A 42 7.80 -2.51 -4.22
CA ASP A 42 7.95 -3.93 -4.56
C ASP A 42 7.16 -4.86 -3.63
N ILE A 43 5.99 -4.39 -3.18
CA ILE A 43 5.09 -5.13 -2.32
C ILE A 43 3.97 -5.73 -3.15
N ASN A 44 3.71 -7.02 -2.95
CA ASN A 44 2.55 -7.65 -3.55
C ASN A 44 1.29 -6.88 -3.11
N PRO A 45 0.53 -6.26 -4.03
CA PRO A 45 -0.63 -5.44 -3.68
C PRO A 45 -1.73 -6.23 -2.97
N ALA A 46 -1.71 -7.56 -3.03
CA ALA A 46 -2.58 -8.43 -2.25
C ALA A 46 -2.28 -8.39 -0.74
N THR A 47 -1.08 -7.96 -0.31
CA THR A 47 -0.72 -7.79 1.10
C THR A 47 -1.21 -6.46 1.68
N LEU A 48 -1.51 -5.47 0.83
CA LEU A 48 -2.16 -4.21 1.19
C LEU A 48 -3.68 -4.35 1.38
N ARG A 49 -4.20 -5.59 1.34
CA ARG A 49 -5.61 -5.90 1.54
C ARG A 49 -5.97 -5.73 3.02
N ASN A 50 -6.60 -4.60 3.35
CA ASN A 50 -7.61 -4.51 4.40
C ASN A 50 -8.95 -4.94 3.82
#